data_AF-A0A939XF23-F1
#
_entry.id   AF-A0A939XF23-F1
#
_cell.length_a   1.000
_cell.length_b   1.000
_cell.length_c   1.000
_cell.angle_alpha   90.00
_cell.angle_beta   90.00
_cell.angle_gamma   90.00
#
_symmetry.space_group_name_H-M   'P 1'
#
loop_
_entity.id
_entity.type
_entity.pdbx_description
1 polymer ?
#
loop_
_entity_poly.entity_id
_entity_poly.type
_entity_poly.pdbx_seq_one_letter_code
_entity_poly.pdbx_strand_id
1 'polypeptide(L)'
;MKRNKLALVLGACMVMSMFNTACTNGKKEKDSAKDSESKVEASEDSETESTVTASSTDAPSESTEGTTAAQPAEATPVKLPSLQAKDVITFGSFEQDNDTSNGAEDIEWIVLTVEDGRALLLSKYILEGMHYDSDSDASWEESEVRAWLNGDFYEAAFSDSERASICEVELETDEPAYGRHLTTKDNVFLLEHADLGKYFEMIYWDETYQLGENCFEVMTPATPYAEAHGALNITMNKQSATKTITEYPEVKGKITCAWWLRTSGTFVSISGSTISNVVWEPGDELKPYHSPCEMEDKGVRPAIWIAVDTTSA
;
A
#
# COMPACT_ATOMS: atom_id res chain seq x y z
N MET A 1 -20.62 -18.28 -51.42
CA MET A 1 -20.80 -19.73 -51.23
C MET A 1 -20.24 -20.09 -49.87
N LYS A 2 -21.11 -20.35 -48.89
CA LYS A 2 -20.78 -20.70 -47.51
C LYS A 2 -20.19 -22.11 -47.44
N ARG A 3 -19.18 -22.33 -46.60
CA ARG A 3 -18.88 -23.66 -46.06
C ARG A 3 -18.59 -23.58 -44.57
N ASN A 4 -19.64 -23.85 -43.80
CA ASN A 4 -19.59 -24.34 -42.43
C ASN A 4 -18.78 -25.65 -42.38
N LYS A 5 -17.98 -25.85 -41.34
CA LYS A 5 -17.92 -27.13 -40.63
C LYS A 5 -17.75 -26.92 -39.13
N LEU A 6 -18.84 -27.26 -38.44
CA LEU A 6 -18.97 -27.50 -37.02
C LEU A 6 -18.38 -28.89 -36.71
N ALA A 7 -17.60 -29.03 -35.64
CA ALA A 7 -17.35 -30.32 -34.98
C ALA A 7 -17.05 -30.11 -33.48
N LEU A 8 -18.08 -30.36 -32.67
CA LEU A 8 -18.09 -30.91 -31.30
C LEU A 8 -17.16 -32.17 -31.21
N VAL A 9 -16.60 -32.66 -30.09
CA VAL A 9 -16.57 -32.33 -28.64
C VAL A 9 -15.63 -33.34 -27.94
N LEU A 10 -15.38 -33.14 -26.62
CA LEU A 10 -14.85 -34.07 -25.58
C LEU A 10 -13.33 -34.20 -25.36
N GLY A 11 -12.85 -33.57 -24.29
CA GLY A 11 -12.41 -34.26 -23.07
C GLY A 11 -10.94 -34.71 -22.96
N ALA A 12 -10.19 -34.05 -22.08
CA ALA A 12 -9.20 -34.69 -21.19
C ALA A 12 -8.72 -33.72 -20.08
N CYS A 13 -9.14 -33.98 -18.85
CA CYS A 13 -8.44 -33.61 -17.61
C CYS A 13 -7.21 -34.53 -17.41
N MET A 14 -6.32 -34.12 -16.49
CA MET A 14 -5.01 -34.69 -16.10
C MET A 14 -3.84 -34.08 -16.91
N VAL A 15 -2.73 -33.63 -16.33
CA VAL A 15 -1.95 -34.18 -15.21
C VAL A 15 -1.21 -33.05 -14.47
N MET A 16 -1.22 -33.07 -13.13
CA MET A 16 -0.28 -32.34 -12.26
C MET A 16 1.16 -32.75 -12.54
N SER A 17 2.10 -31.81 -12.69
CA SER A 17 3.52 -32.09 -12.53
C SER A 17 4.06 -31.40 -11.29
N MET A 18 4.27 -32.21 -10.26
CA MET A 18 5.05 -31.90 -9.07
C MET A 18 6.51 -31.63 -9.47
N PHE A 19 7.08 -30.50 -9.07
CA PHE A 19 8.53 -30.39 -8.92
C PHE A 19 8.87 -30.60 -7.45
N ASN A 20 9.25 -31.83 -7.14
CA ASN A 20 9.82 -32.24 -5.87
C ASN A 20 11.33 -32.36 -6.09
N THR A 21 12.13 -31.45 -5.53
CA THR A 21 13.59 -31.62 -5.50
C THR A 21 14.00 -32.03 -4.10
N ALA A 22 14.29 -33.32 -3.96
CA ALA A 22 14.96 -33.89 -2.80
C ALA A 22 16.49 -33.69 -2.95
N CYS A 23 17.13 -33.07 -1.96
CA CYS A 23 18.56 -33.23 -1.70
C CYS A 23 18.76 -33.88 -0.32
N THR A 24 18.91 -35.20 -0.38
CA THR A 24 19.66 -36.14 0.48
C THR A 24 20.11 -35.74 1.89
N ASN A 25 19.61 -36.53 2.86
CA ASN A 25 20.19 -36.76 4.19
C ASN A 25 21.56 -37.45 4.11
N GLY A 26 22.54 -36.94 4.86
CA GLY A 26 23.74 -37.66 5.28
C GLY A 26 23.73 -37.82 6.80
N LYS A 27 23.56 -39.04 7.31
CA LYS A 27 23.61 -39.39 8.74
C LYS A 27 24.85 -40.25 8.99
N LYS A 28 25.71 -39.85 9.93
CA LYS A 28 26.55 -40.75 10.74
C LYS A 28 26.69 -40.23 12.18
N GLU A 29 26.20 -41.07 13.10
CA GLU A 29 26.51 -41.23 14.55
C GLU A 29 28.04 -41.25 14.84
N LYS A 30 28.61 -41.09 16.06
CA LYS A 30 28.16 -41.04 17.48
C LYS A 30 29.33 -40.55 18.38
N ASP A 31 29.01 -40.40 19.68
CA ASP A 31 29.85 -40.42 20.90
C ASP A 31 30.44 -39.07 21.35
N SER A 32 30.43 -38.64 22.62
CA SER A 32 30.13 -39.30 23.92
C SER A 32 29.87 -38.25 25.02
N ALA A 33 29.26 -38.71 26.11
CA ALA A 33 28.70 -38.00 27.28
C ALA A 33 29.66 -37.22 28.20
N LYS A 34 29.11 -36.27 28.98
CA LYS A 34 29.14 -36.33 30.47
C LYS A 34 28.20 -35.32 31.17
N ASP A 35 27.29 -35.88 31.96
CA ASP A 35 26.67 -35.50 33.25
C ASP A 35 26.76 -34.06 33.80
N SER A 36 25.60 -33.54 34.23
CA SER A 36 25.36 -33.22 35.65
C SER A 36 23.87 -33.02 35.97
N GLU A 37 23.42 -33.72 37.01
CA GLU A 37 22.11 -33.72 37.70
C GLU A 37 21.80 -32.31 38.31
N SER A 38 20.61 -31.89 38.76
CA SER A 38 19.57 -32.58 39.52
C SER A 38 18.34 -31.66 39.76
N LYS A 39 17.18 -32.32 39.86
CA LYS A 39 16.06 -32.17 40.83
C LYS A 39 15.47 -30.78 41.14
N VAL A 40 14.20 -30.62 40.74
CA VAL A 40 13.23 -29.65 41.25
C VAL A 40 12.60 -30.19 42.54
N GLU A 41 12.53 -29.36 43.58
CA GLU A 41 11.68 -29.57 44.76
C GLU A 41 11.11 -28.21 45.19
N ALA A 42 9.85 -28.21 45.61
CA ALA A 42 9.01 -27.07 45.94
C ALA A 42 9.16 -26.64 47.41
N SER A 43 8.88 -25.37 47.71
CA SER A 43 8.27 -24.95 49.00
C SER A 43 7.72 -23.52 48.93
N GLU A 44 6.76 -23.29 49.83
CA GLU A 44 5.75 -22.22 49.95
C GLU A 44 6.25 -20.90 50.59
N ASP A 45 5.27 -19.99 50.77
CA ASP A 45 5.16 -18.80 51.65
C ASP A 45 5.14 -17.44 50.91
N SER A 46 4.31 -16.45 51.27
CA SER A 46 3.15 -16.32 52.16
C SER A 46 2.53 -14.93 51.90
N GLU A 47 1.22 -14.80 52.10
CA GLU A 47 0.47 -13.54 52.06
C GLU A 47 0.63 -12.75 53.37
N THR A 48 0.61 -11.41 53.31
CA THR A 48 -0.16 -10.55 54.24
C THR A 48 -0.24 -9.12 53.70
N GLU A 49 -1.45 -8.58 53.54
CA GLU A 49 -1.67 -7.14 53.70
C GLU A 49 -3.00 -6.88 54.43
N SER A 50 -2.94 -5.98 55.41
CA SER A 50 -3.94 -5.77 56.46
C SER A 50 -4.98 -4.71 56.09
N THR A 51 -6.22 -4.95 56.50
CA THR A 51 -7.39 -4.07 56.45
C THR A 51 -7.35 -2.93 57.48
N VAL A 52 -7.87 -1.73 57.13
CA VAL A 52 -8.51 -0.79 58.08
C VAL A 52 -9.67 -0.04 57.41
N THR A 53 -10.79 0.06 58.12
CA THR A 53 -12.09 0.65 57.73
C THR A 53 -12.33 2.09 58.23
N ALA A 54 -12.94 2.92 57.36
CA ALA A 54 -13.99 3.94 57.52
C ALA A 54 -13.91 5.12 58.54
N SER A 55 -14.14 6.35 58.04
CA SER A 55 -15.16 7.33 58.53
C SER A 55 -15.23 8.60 57.63
N SER A 56 -16.43 9.16 57.46
CA SER A 56 -16.75 10.38 56.66
C SER A 56 -16.65 11.68 57.47
N THR A 57 -16.49 12.84 56.79
CA THR A 57 -17.14 14.14 57.14
C THR A 57 -16.99 15.20 56.01
N ASP A 58 -17.91 16.17 56.03
CA ASP A 58 -18.39 17.14 55.01
C ASP A 58 -17.53 18.38 54.64
N ALA A 59 -17.75 18.88 53.39
CA ALA A 59 -17.85 20.26 52.82
C ALA A 59 -16.75 21.35 53.05
N PRO A 60 -16.65 22.47 52.26
CA PRO A 60 -17.54 23.01 51.20
C PRO A 60 -16.89 23.51 49.88
N SER A 61 -17.77 23.85 48.94
CA SER A 61 -17.65 24.62 47.68
C SER A 61 -16.53 25.67 47.56
N GLU A 62 -15.79 25.63 46.44
CA GLU A 62 -15.23 26.83 45.80
C GLU A 62 -15.32 26.72 44.27
N SER A 63 -15.98 27.71 43.68
CA SER A 63 -16.10 27.98 42.25
C SER A 63 -14.77 28.46 41.68
N THR A 64 -14.39 28.05 40.47
CA THR A 64 -13.71 28.94 39.51
C THR A 64 -13.73 28.36 38.09
N GLU A 65 -14.22 29.22 37.20
CA GLU A 65 -13.82 29.39 35.79
C GLU A 65 -14.05 28.23 34.81
N GLY A 66 -15.19 28.34 34.11
CA GLY A 66 -15.35 27.78 32.78
C GLY A 66 -14.29 28.37 31.84
N THR A 67 -13.30 27.55 31.51
CA THR A 67 -12.52 27.74 30.29
C THR A 67 -13.47 27.45 29.14
N THR A 68 -13.94 28.52 28.50
CA THR A 68 -14.55 28.42 27.17
C THR A 68 -13.43 27.92 26.26
N ALA A 69 -13.47 26.63 25.88
CA ALA A 69 -12.64 26.12 24.82
C ALA A 69 -12.91 26.99 23.59
N ALA A 70 -11.94 27.82 23.23
CA ALA A 70 -11.96 28.49 21.94
C ALA A 70 -12.01 27.38 20.90
N GLN A 71 -13.14 27.29 20.19
CA GLN A 71 -13.27 26.42 19.03
C GLN A 71 -12.07 26.69 18.10
N PRO A 72 -11.34 25.65 17.65
CA PRO A 72 -10.21 25.83 16.75
C PRO A 72 -10.66 26.70 15.58
N ALA A 73 -9.91 27.76 15.27
CA ALA A 73 -10.15 28.53 14.07
C ALA A 73 -10.08 27.57 12.88
N GLU A 74 -11.16 27.48 12.11
CA GLU A 74 -11.24 26.62 10.93
C GLU A 74 -10.11 27.01 9.97
N ALA A 75 -9.23 26.06 9.66
CA ALA A 75 -8.06 26.31 8.83
C ALA A 75 -8.50 26.72 7.42
N THR A 76 -7.84 27.73 6.84
CA THR A 76 -8.17 28.18 5.49
C THR A 76 -7.52 27.25 4.46
N PRO A 77 -8.27 26.73 3.47
CA PRO A 77 -7.70 25.88 2.42
C PRO A 77 -6.59 26.59 1.64
N VAL A 78 -5.57 25.82 1.24
CA VAL A 78 -4.52 26.28 0.32
C VAL A 78 -5.14 26.50 -1.06
N LYS A 79 -4.90 27.70 -1.60
CA LYS A 79 -5.36 28.08 -2.93
C LYS A 79 -4.34 27.65 -3.97
N LEU A 80 -4.66 26.60 -4.73
CA LEU A 80 -3.80 26.09 -5.80
C LEU A 80 -4.08 26.80 -7.13
N PRO A 81 -3.05 26.99 -7.99
CA PRO A 81 -3.26 27.53 -9.33
C PRO A 81 -4.14 26.60 -10.18
N SER A 82 -4.55 27.06 -11.36
CA SER A 82 -5.20 26.19 -12.33
C SER A 82 -4.24 25.05 -12.70
N LEU A 83 -4.67 23.81 -12.47
CA LEU A 83 -3.91 22.60 -12.75
C LEU A 83 -4.40 21.94 -14.04
N GLN A 84 -3.51 21.21 -14.69
CA GLN A 84 -3.78 20.37 -15.85
C GLN A 84 -3.23 18.96 -15.61
N ALA A 85 -3.81 17.96 -16.28
CA ALA A 85 -3.26 16.60 -16.25
C ALA A 85 -1.79 16.61 -16.70
N LYS A 86 -0.96 15.83 -16.01
CA LYS A 86 0.50 15.74 -16.12
C LYS A 86 1.30 16.90 -15.52
N ASP A 87 0.65 17.90 -14.93
CA ASP A 87 1.38 18.86 -14.10
C ASP A 87 2.03 18.13 -12.92
N VAL A 88 3.19 18.64 -12.49
CA VAL A 88 3.85 18.20 -11.25
C VAL A 88 3.83 19.37 -10.28
N ILE A 89 3.29 19.14 -9.08
CA ILE A 89 3.18 20.14 -8.02
C ILE A 89 3.79 19.64 -6.72
N THR A 90 4.11 20.54 -5.81
CA THR A 90 4.46 20.22 -4.43
C THR A 90 3.28 20.49 -3.50
N PHE A 91 3.00 19.55 -2.60
CA PHE A 91 1.90 19.65 -1.63
C PHE A 91 2.15 18.70 -0.45
N GLY A 92 2.20 19.21 0.77
CA GLY A 92 2.67 18.46 1.93
C GLY A 92 4.18 18.15 1.89
N SER A 93 4.67 17.60 2.98
CA SER A 93 6.08 17.22 3.18
C SER A 93 6.18 15.90 3.95
N PHE A 94 7.05 14.98 3.53
CA PHE A 94 7.31 13.73 4.23
C PHE A 94 8.79 13.39 4.14
N GLU A 95 9.30 12.61 5.09
CA GLU A 95 10.68 12.14 5.09
C GLU A 95 10.94 11.26 3.85
N GLN A 96 11.93 11.60 3.04
CA GLN A 96 12.21 10.92 1.77
C GLN A 96 13.69 10.56 1.63
N ASP A 97 14.62 11.32 2.19
CA ASP A 97 16.06 11.07 2.03
C ASP A 97 16.69 10.18 3.12
N ASN A 98 15.91 9.84 4.16
CA ASN A 98 16.31 9.04 5.32
C ASN A 98 17.33 9.76 6.24
N ASP A 99 17.37 11.09 6.20
CA ASP A 99 18.11 11.95 7.10
C ASP A 99 17.16 12.84 7.93
N THR A 100 16.51 12.24 8.93
CA THR A 100 15.62 12.92 9.89
C THR A 100 16.19 14.17 10.60
N SER A 101 17.48 14.51 10.42
CA SER A 101 18.09 15.72 10.95
C SER A 101 17.82 16.99 10.12
N ASN A 102 17.44 16.86 8.84
CA ASN A 102 17.14 17.98 7.94
C ASN A 102 15.65 18.37 7.92
N GLY A 103 14.77 17.48 8.42
CA GLY A 103 13.32 17.62 8.40
C GLY A 103 12.70 17.16 7.08
N ALA A 104 11.40 16.85 7.11
CA ALA A 104 10.68 16.30 5.96
C ALA A 104 10.82 17.10 4.66
N GLU A 105 10.93 16.40 3.52
CA GLU A 105 11.00 16.98 2.19
C GLU A 105 9.62 17.20 1.56
N ASP A 106 9.47 18.26 0.77
CA ASP A 106 8.26 18.48 -0.05
C ASP A 106 7.93 17.26 -0.90
N ILE A 107 6.66 16.84 -0.88
CA ILE A 107 6.19 15.72 -1.70
C ILE A 107 5.84 16.26 -3.10
N GLU A 108 6.47 15.69 -4.13
CA GLU A 108 6.08 15.92 -5.52
C GLU A 108 4.88 15.03 -5.90
N TRP A 109 3.87 15.60 -6.54
CA TRP A 109 2.67 14.91 -7.00
C TRP A 109 2.45 15.11 -8.49
N ILE A 110 2.02 14.07 -9.18
CA ILE A 110 1.57 14.10 -10.57
C ILE A 110 0.05 14.28 -10.59
N VAL A 111 -0.44 15.29 -11.32
CA VAL A 111 -1.88 15.46 -11.56
C VAL A 111 -2.36 14.44 -12.58
N LEU A 112 -3.17 13.47 -12.16
CA LEU A 112 -3.73 12.44 -13.05
C LEU A 112 -4.93 12.97 -13.84
N THR A 113 -5.81 13.72 -13.19
CA THR A 113 -6.99 14.34 -13.82
C THR A 113 -7.44 15.57 -13.03
N VAL A 114 -8.18 16.46 -13.70
CA VAL A 114 -8.88 17.58 -13.10
C VAL A 114 -10.34 17.52 -13.54
N GLU A 115 -11.24 17.28 -12.60
CA GLU A 115 -12.67 17.13 -12.85
C GLU A 115 -13.48 17.68 -11.68
N ASP A 116 -14.65 18.25 -11.97
CA ASP A 116 -15.61 18.72 -10.96
C ASP A 116 -15.02 19.64 -9.87
N GLY A 117 -14.05 20.48 -10.26
CA GLY A 117 -13.37 21.42 -9.35
C GLY A 117 -12.40 20.76 -8.37
N ARG A 118 -11.95 19.55 -8.68
CA ARG A 118 -10.93 18.82 -7.93
C ARG A 118 -9.84 18.30 -8.86
N ALA A 119 -8.66 18.05 -8.32
CA ALA A 119 -7.58 17.35 -9.00
C ALA A 119 -7.23 16.06 -8.27
N LEU A 120 -7.09 14.97 -9.03
CA LEU A 120 -6.55 13.71 -8.53
C LEU A 120 -5.03 13.77 -8.65
N LEU A 121 -4.37 13.61 -7.52
CA LEU A 121 -2.92 13.60 -7.42
C LEU A 121 -2.44 12.19 -7.08
N LEU A 122 -1.34 11.78 -7.70
CA LEU A 122 -0.57 10.60 -7.31
C LEU A 122 0.84 11.03 -6.96
N SER A 123 1.33 10.59 -5.81
CA SER A 123 2.72 10.83 -5.42
C SER A 123 3.67 10.40 -6.55
N LYS A 124 4.64 11.27 -6.84
CA LYS A 124 5.58 11.04 -7.94
C LYS A 124 6.48 9.86 -7.63
N TYR A 125 6.86 9.66 -6.36
CA TYR A 125 7.66 8.56 -5.86
C TYR A 125 6.88 7.67 -4.89
N ILE A 126 7.41 6.47 -4.64
CA ILE A 126 6.96 5.61 -3.55
C ILE A 126 7.55 6.13 -2.24
N LEU A 127 6.69 6.49 -1.30
CA LEU A 127 7.06 7.28 -0.12
C LEU A 127 7.37 6.44 1.12
N GLU A 128 6.83 5.23 1.21
CA GLU A 128 7.01 4.33 2.36
C GLU A 128 7.14 2.88 1.88
N GLY A 129 7.95 2.09 2.58
CA GLY A 129 8.01 0.63 2.45
C GLY A 129 7.20 -0.02 3.58
N MET A 130 6.16 -0.75 3.23
CA MET A 130 5.39 -1.52 4.22
C MET A 130 4.60 -2.64 3.55
N HIS A 131 4.36 -3.71 4.31
CA HIS A 131 3.35 -4.68 3.96
C HIS A 131 1.97 -4.02 3.90
N TYR A 132 1.04 -4.63 3.16
CA TYR A 132 -0.31 -4.12 3.07
C TYR A 132 -1.08 -4.30 4.39
N ASP A 133 -0.93 -5.50 4.96
CA ASP A 133 -1.42 -5.86 6.30
C ASP A 133 -0.57 -7.00 6.90
N SER A 134 -0.44 -7.04 8.22
CA SER A 134 0.28 -8.11 8.90
C SER A 134 -0.55 -9.38 9.07
N ASP A 135 -1.88 -9.25 9.05
CA ASP A 135 -2.80 -10.37 8.90
C ASP A 135 -2.88 -10.78 7.43
N SER A 136 -2.71 -12.09 7.23
CA SER A 136 -2.93 -12.80 5.98
C SER A 136 -4.30 -12.59 5.34
N ASP A 137 -5.31 -12.12 6.07
CA ASP A 137 -6.67 -11.95 5.55
C ASP A 137 -7.21 -10.51 5.65
N ALA A 138 -6.54 -9.60 4.95
CA ALA A 138 -6.91 -8.19 4.97
C ALA A 138 -7.73 -7.74 3.75
N SER A 139 -8.72 -6.90 4.04
CA SER A 139 -9.42 -6.06 3.06
C SER A 139 -8.82 -4.66 3.02
N TRP A 140 -9.16 -3.84 2.02
CA TRP A 140 -8.78 -2.41 2.05
C TRP A 140 -9.30 -1.70 3.30
N GLU A 141 -10.56 -1.93 3.66
CA GLU A 141 -11.25 -1.24 4.77
C GLU A 141 -10.52 -1.38 6.11
N GLU A 142 -9.98 -2.57 6.37
CA GLU A 142 -9.34 -2.95 7.63
C GLU A 142 -7.81 -2.92 7.58
N SER A 143 -7.23 -2.61 6.41
CA SER A 143 -5.78 -2.72 6.20
C SER A 143 -4.94 -1.74 7.03
N GLU A 144 -3.80 -2.21 7.51
CA GLU A 144 -2.77 -1.38 8.15
C GLU A 144 -2.30 -0.23 7.25
N VAL A 145 -2.13 -0.47 5.94
CA VAL A 145 -1.75 0.61 5.00
C VAL A 145 -2.80 1.71 4.92
N ARG A 146 -4.10 1.39 4.94
CA ARG A 146 -5.18 2.39 4.95
C ARG A 146 -5.21 3.15 6.25
N ALA A 147 -5.02 2.45 7.37
CA ALA A 147 -4.96 3.05 8.70
C ALA A 147 -3.80 4.05 8.81
N TRP A 148 -2.62 3.68 8.30
CA TRP A 148 -1.46 4.56 8.25
C TRP A 148 -1.70 5.76 7.32
N LEU A 149 -2.23 5.54 6.12
CA LEU A 149 -2.50 6.61 5.13
C LEU A 149 -3.44 7.68 5.66
N ASN A 150 -4.50 7.29 6.39
CA ASN A 150 -5.53 8.21 6.90
C ASN A 150 -5.30 8.66 8.35
N GLY A 151 -4.29 8.10 9.03
CA GLY A 151 -3.84 8.49 10.36
C GLY A 151 -2.47 9.14 10.28
N ASP A 152 -1.45 8.40 10.69
CA ASP A 152 -0.08 8.88 10.86
C ASP A 152 0.46 9.67 9.64
N PHE A 153 0.30 9.14 8.42
CA PHE A 153 0.76 9.83 7.22
C PHE A 153 -0.03 11.12 6.98
N TYR A 154 -1.36 11.08 7.06
CA TYR A 154 -2.19 12.26 6.83
C TYR A 154 -1.92 13.39 7.83
N GLU A 155 -1.71 13.04 9.09
CA GLU A 155 -1.40 13.99 10.17
C GLU A 155 0.00 14.58 10.05
N ALA A 156 0.99 13.76 9.68
CA ALA A 156 2.38 14.18 9.56
C ALA A 156 2.66 14.93 8.24
N ALA A 157 2.08 14.47 7.13
CA ALA A 157 2.46 14.93 5.80
C ALA A 157 1.84 16.27 5.40
N PHE A 158 0.69 16.63 5.99
CA PHE A 158 -0.08 17.79 5.57
C PHE A 158 -0.35 18.73 6.74
N SER A 159 -0.14 20.02 6.55
CA SER A 159 -0.55 21.06 7.50
C SER A 159 -2.07 21.20 7.58
N ASP A 160 -2.58 21.88 8.61
CA ASP A 160 -4.03 22.10 8.80
C ASP A 160 -4.71 22.71 7.55
N SER A 161 -4.03 23.66 6.89
CA SER A 161 -4.51 24.31 5.67
C SER A 161 -4.49 23.39 4.44
N GLU A 162 -3.49 22.52 4.33
CA GLU A 162 -3.42 21.52 3.26
C GLU A 162 -4.49 20.45 3.46
N ARG A 163 -4.67 19.96 4.69
CA ARG A 163 -5.76 19.05 5.06
C ARG A 163 -7.14 19.64 4.77
N ALA A 164 -7.33 20.95 4.98
CA ALA A 164 -8.57 21.64 4.60
C ALA A 164 -8.81 21.70 3.07
N SER A 165 -7.79 21.40 2.26
CA SER A 165 -7.88 21.35 0.79
C SER A 165 -8.06 19.93 0.26
N ILE A 166 -7.66 18.92 1.04
CA ILE A 166 -7.85 17.51 0.71
C ILE A 166 -9.35 17.18 0.82
N CYS A 167 -9.87 16.55 -0.21
CA CYS A 167 -11.25 16.11 -0.28
C CYS A 167 -11.37 14.69 0.26
N GLU A 168 -12.12 14.51 1.35
CA GLU A 168 -12.61 13.18 1.72
C GLU A 168 -13.51 12.66 0.59
N VAL A 169 -13.19 11.47 0.08
CA VAL A 169 -13.90 10.82 -1.02
C VAL A 169 -14.47 9.48 -0.59
N GLU A 170 -15.66 9.18 -1.10
CA GLU A 170 -16.24 7.85 -1.00
C GLU A 170 -15.65 6.98 -2.12
N LEU A 171 -14.98 5.90 -1.74
CA LEU A 171 -14.27 5.00 -2.65
C LEU A 171 -14.95 3.63 -2.65
N GLU A 172 -15.30 3.16 -3.85
CA GLU A 172 -15.77 1.80 -4.09
C GLU A 172 -14.57 0.92 -4.44
N THR A 173 -14.30 -0.11 -3.63
CA THR A 173 -13.18 -1.05 -3.82
C THR A 173 -13.71 -2.40 -4.22
N ASP A 174 -13.28 -2.88 -5.38
CA ASP A 174 -13.55 -4.24 -5.84
C ASP A 174 -12.79 -5.27 -4.99
N GLU A 175 -13.52 -6.26 -4.47
CA GLU A 175 -12.94 -7.42 -3.79
C GLU A 175 -13.25 -8.73 -4.51
N PRO A 176 -12.59 -9.01 -5.64
CA PRO A 176 -12.90 -10.19 -6.46
C PRO A 176 -12.68 -11.52 -5.73
N ALA A 177 -11.70 -11.61 -4.80
CA ALA A 177 -11.54 -12.79 -3.94
C ALA A 177 -12.81 -13.14 -3.16
N TYR A 178 -13.60 -12.12 -2.80
CA TYR A 178 -14.79 -12.22 -1.96
C TYR A 178 -16.10 -12.04 -2.72
N GLY A 179 -16.04 -11.66 -4.00
CA GLY A 179 -17.22 -11.39 -4.83
C GLY A 179 -18.09 -10.26 -4.28
N ARG A 180 -17.49 -9.25 -3.63
CA ARG A 180 -18.17 -8.10 -3.03
C ARG A 180 -17.48 -6.79 -3.40
N HIS A 181 -18.15 -5.69 -3.08
CA HIS A 181 -17.61 -4.32 -3.15
C HIS A 181 -17.64 -3.71 -1.76
N LEU A 182 -16.62 -2.93 -1.44
CA LEU A 182 -16.51 -2.17 -0.19
C LEU A 182 -16.60 -0.68 -0.47
N THR A 183 -17.31 0.03 0.39
CA THR A 183 -17.39 1.50 0.35
C THR A 183 -16.64 2.05 1.54
N THR A 184 -15.57 2.82 1.30
CA THR A 184 -14.80 3.51 2.35
C THR A 184 -14.83 5.01 2.14
N LYS A 185 -14.53 5.77 3.21
CA LYS A 185 -14.28 7.22 3.10
C LYS A 185 -12.84 7.49 3.45
N ASP A 186 -12.12 8.10 2.53
CA ASP A 186 -10.67 8.24 2.60
C ASP A 186 -10.25 9.65 2.20
N ASN A 187 -9.30 10.21 2.94
CA ASN A 187 -8.59 11.44 2.58
C ASN A 187 -7.37 11.13 1.72
N VAL A 188 -6.70 10.02 2.05
CA VAL A 188 -5.53 9.49 1.33
C VAL A 188 -5.77 8.02 1.03
N PHE A 189 -5.50 7.60 -0.20
CA PHE A 189 -5.81 6.25 -0.66
C PHE A 189 -4.78 5.71 -1.64
N LEU A 190 -4.87 4.42 -1.96
CA LEU A 190 -4.15 3.80 -3.06
C LEU A 190 -5.07 3.72 -4.28
N LEU A 191 -4.50 3.84 -5.48
CA LEU A 191 -5.26 3.60 -6.71
C LEU A 191 -5.83 2.18 -6.75
N GLU A 192 -6.92 1.99 -7.48
CA GLU A 192 -7.45 0.66 -7.79
C GLU A 192 -6.91 0.12 -9.12
N HIS A 193 -7.12 -1.17 -9.37
CA HIS A 193 -6.73 -1.80 -10.62
C HIS A 193 -7.33 -1.10 -11.86
N ALA A 194 -8.60 -0.66 -11.78
CA ALA A 194 -9.26 0.03 -12.89
C ALA A 194 -8.65 1.41 -13.20
N ASP A 195 -8.08 2.09 -12.21
CA ASP A 195 -7.40 3.38 -12.38
C ASP A 195 -6.19 3.25 -13.30
N LEU A 196 -5.53 2.08 -13.34
CA LEU A 196 -4.38 1.86 -14.19
C LEU A 196 -4.73 1.91 -15.68
N GLY A 197 -5.88 1.35 -16.05
CA GLY A 197 -6.40 1.46 -17.41
C GLY A 197 -6.84 2.89 -17.74
N LYS A 198 -7.45 3.59 -16.77
CA LYS A 198 -7.98 4.95 -16.95
C LYS A 198 -6.89 6.00 -17.12
N TYR A 199 -5.85 5.97 -16.28
CA TYR A 199 -4.85 7.05 -16.21
C TYR A 199 -3.50 6.70 -16.85
N PHE A 200 -3.17 5.41 -16.95
CA PHE A 200 -1.87 4.96 -17.48
C PHE A 200 -1.97 4.15 -18.77
N GLU A 201 -3.16 4.07 -19.37
CA GLU A 201 -3.39 3.31 -20.61
C GLU A 201 -2.89 1.85 -20.51
N MET A 202 -2.96 1.27 -19.32
CA MET A 202 -2.69 -0.16 -19.11
C MET A 202 -3.95 -0.93 -19.50
N ILE A 203 -4.03 -1.37 -20.76
CA ILE A 203 -5.22 -2.02 -21.31
C ILE A 203 -5.16 -3.52 -21.02
N TYR A 204 -6.21 -4.00 -20.35
CA TYR A 204 -6.45 -5.41 -20.08
C TYR A 204 -7.54 -5.92 -21.03
N TRP A 205 -7.18 -6.73 -22.02
CA TRP A 205 -8.17 -7.39 -22.86
C TRP A 205 -7.79 -8.84 -23.10
N ASP A 206 -8.59 -9.76 -22.53
CA ASP A 206 -8.31 -11.19 -22.55
C ASP A 206 -6.84 -11.51 -22.21
N GLU A 207 -6.30 -12.65 -22.63
CA GLU A 207 -4.93 -13.08 -22.31
C GLU A 207 -3.84 -12.18 -22.97
N THR A 208 -4.19 -10.96 -23.42
CA THR A 208 -3.29 -10.02 -24.09
C THR A 208 -3.22 -8.66 -23.37
N TYR A 209 -2.05 -8.37 -22.81
CA TYR A 209 -1.73 -7.07 -22.24
C TYR A 209 -1.28 -6.10 -23.33
N GLN A 210 -1.88 -4.91 -23.39
CA GLN A 210 -1.40 -3.82 -24.24
C GLN A 210 -0.98 -2.64 -23.36
N LEU A 211 0.29 -2.27 -23.51
CA LEU A 211 0.88 -1.10 -22.88
C LEU A 211 0.66 0.10 -23.79
N GLY A 212 -0.13 1.09 -23.32
CA GLY A 212 -0.22 2.40 -23.97
C GLY A 212 1.03 3.24 -23.72
N GLU A 213 1.11 4.42 -24.35
CA GLU A 213 2.31 5.27 -24.29
C GLU A 213 2.60 5.77 -22.87
N ASN A 214 1.55 5.89 -22.04
CA ASN A 214 1.62 6.41 -20.67
C ASN A 214 1.88 5.32 -19.60
N CYS A 215 1.96 4.05 -19.97
CA CYS A 215 2.06 2.96 -18.98
C CYS A 215 3.32 3.05 -18.12
N PHE A 216 4.38 3.69 -18.62
CA PHE A 216 5.64 3.82 -17.89
C PHE A 216 5.61 4.86 -16.77
N GLU A 217 4.55 5.67 -16.65
CA GLU A 217 4.36 6.58 -15.51
C GLU A 217 4.00 5.82 -14.21
N VAL A 218 3.60 4.54 -14.32
CA VAL A 218 3.46 3.65 -13.14
C VAL A 218 4.81 3.19 -12.59
N MET A 219 5.87 3.30 -13.41
CA MET A 219 7.23 2.98 -13.00
C MET A 219 7.82 4.16 -12.27
N THR A 220 8.05 3.99 -10.98
CA THR A 220 8.69 4.99 -10.14
C THR A 220 9.58 4.32 -9.10
N PRO A 221 10.73 4.90 -8.76
CA PRO A 221 11.52 4.42 -7.63
C PRO A 221 10.81 4.70 -6.30
N ALA A 222 11.15 3.88 -5.30
CA ALA A 222 11.08 4.22 -3.89
C ALA A 222 12.09 5.30 -3.53
N THR A 223 11.71 6.17 -2.61
CA THR A 223 12.63 7.12 -1.97
C THR A 223 13.65 6.36 -1.10
N PRO A 224 14.83 6.95 -0.79
CA PRO A 224 15.76 6.36 0.16
C PRO A 224 15.13 5.97 1.50
N TYR A 225 14.19 6.77 2.00
CA TYR A 225 13.41 6.45 3.21
C TYR A 225 12.58 5.18 3.04
N ALA A 226 11.78 5.10 1.97
CA ALA A 226 10.98 3.92 1.68
C ALA A 226 11.83 2.65 1.48
N GLU A 227 13.01 2.77 0.84
CA GLU A 227 13.97 1.67 0.73
C GLU A 227 14.46 1.20 2.10
N ALA A 228 14.76 2.13 3.01
CA ALA A 228 15.19 1.80 4.37
C ALA A 228 14.10 1.07 5.17
N HIS A 229 12.84 1.24 4.79
CA HIS A 229 11.67 0.62 5.40
C HIS A 229 11.18 -0.65 4.67
N GLY A 230 11.90 -1.12 3.65
CA GLY A 230 11.68 -2.43 3.04
C GLY A 230 11.27 -2.40 1.57
N ALA A 231 10.89 -1.24 1.03
CA ALA A 231 10.53 -1.11 -0.37
C ALA A 231 11.71 -1.50 -1.28
N LEU A 232 11.49 -2.42 -2.21
CA LEU A 232 12.57 -2.92 -3.06
C LEU A 232 12.67 -2.15 -4.38
N ASN A 233 13.71 -1.33 -4.53
CA ASN A 233 14.07 -0.74 -5.82
C ASN A 233 14.77 -1.75 -6.74
N ILE A 234 14.26 -1.88 -7.97
CA ILE A 234 14.72 -2.79 -9.01
C ILE A 234 15.17 -1.96 -10.22
N THR A 235 16.38 -2.24 -10.72
CA THR A 235 16.85 -1.64 -11.97
C THR A 235 16.41 -2.46 -13.18
N MET A 236 15.77 -1.78 -14.13
CA MET A 236 15.30 -2.29 -15.43
C MET A 236 16.47 -2.71 -16.32
N ASN A 237 16.95 -3.92 -16.15
CA ASN A 237 18.07 -4.45 -16.91
C ASN A 237 17.61 -5.59 -17.83
N LYS A 238 18.48 -6.01 -18.77
CA LYS A 238 18.15 -7.04 -19.76
C LYS A 238 17.68 -8.36 -19.14
N GLN A 239 18.12 -8.71 -17.94
CA GLN A 239 17.77 -9.97 -17.28
C GLN A 239 16.38 -9.91 -16.64
N SER A 240 15.87 -8.71 -16.36
CA SER A 240 14.69 -8.51 -15.52
C SER A 240 13.41 -8.12 -16.30
N ALA A 241 13.46 -7.72 -17.57
CA ALA A 241 12.39 -7.96 -18.55
C ALA A 241 12.90 -7.74 -19.97
N THR A 242 13.16 -8.87 -20.64
CA THR A 242 13.81 -8.87 -21.94
C THR A 242 12.86 -8.32 -23.00
N LYS A 243 11.57 -8.70 -22.97
CA LYS A 243 10.56 -8.25 -23.93
C LYS A 243 10.27 -6.76 -23.82
N THR A 244 9.92 -6.26 -22.63
CA THR A 244 9.66 -4.81 -22.41
C THR A 244 10.83 -3.95 -22.88
N ILE A 245 12.08 -4.31 -22.54
CA ILE A 245 13.26 -3.54 -22.99
C ILE A 245 13.49 -3.64 -24.50
N THR A 246 13.12 -4.77 -25.13
CA THR A 246 13.26 -4.93 -26.58
C THR A 246 12.25 -4.07 -27.33
N GLU A 247 11.02 -3.99 -26.83
CA GLU A 247 9.95 -3.16 -27.39
C GLU A 247 10.14 -1.67 -27.05
N TYR A 248 10.64 -1.38 -25.85
CA TYR A 248 10.81 -0.03 -25.28
C TYR A 248 12.23 0.17 -24.72
N PRO A 249 13.25 0.41 -25.57
CA PRO A 249 14.64 0.53 -25.14
C PRO A 249 14.91 1.65 -24.12
N GLU A 250 14.06 2.68 -24.07
CA GLU A 250 14.14 3.83 -23.16
C GLU A 250 13.88 3.48 -21.69
N VAL A 251 13.25 2.34 -21.40
CA VAL A 251 13.07 1.90 -20.00
C VAL A 251 14.32 1.25 -19.43
N LYS A 252 15.29 0.89 -20.28
CA LYS A 252 16.55 0.25 -19.85
C LYS A 252 17.34 1.16 -18.92
N GLY A 253 17.65 0.66 -17.73
CA GLY A 253 18.40 1.36 -16.69
C GLY A 253 17.54 2.23 -15.78
N LYS A 254 16.23 2.37 -16.05
CA LYS A 254 15.31 3.01 -15.10
C LYS A 254 15.22 2.18 -13.81
N ILE A 255 14.96 2.84 -12.69
CA ILE A 255 14.71 2.20 -11.40
C ILE A 255 13.19 2.25 -11.15
N THR A 256 12.63 1.16 -10.63
CA THR A 256 11.25 1.12 -10.14
C THR A 256 11.19 0.36 -8.83
N CYS A 257 10.19 0.64 -8.01
CA CYS A 257 9.74 -0.25 -6.97
C CYS A 257 8.32 -0.71 -7.27
N ALA A 258 7.95 -1.87 -6.75
CA ALA A 258 6.60 -2.36 -6.83
C ALA A 258 5.74 -1.74 -5.71
N TRP A 259 4.48 -1.46 -6.00
CA TRP A 259 3.61 -0.74 -5.06
C TRP A 259 2.19 -1.27 -5.03
N TRP A 260 1.56 -1.15 -3.85
CA TRP A 260 0.23 -1.67 -3.57
C TRP A 260 -0.89 -0.89 -4.27
N LEU A 261 -1.95 -1.61 -4.62
CA LEU A 261 -3.26 -1.08 -5.01
C LEU A 261 -4.29 -1.48 -3.95
N ARG A 262 -5.42 -0.79 -3.87
CA ARG A 262 -6.50 -1.16 -2.93
C ARG A 262 -7.33 -2.38 -3.36
N THR A 263 -7.30 -2.75 -4.64
CA THR A 263 -8.09 -3.89 -5.17
C THR A 263 -7.57 -5.23 -4.65
N SER A 264 -8.44 -6.06 -4.08
CA SER A 264 -8.02 -7.41 -3.71
C SER A 264 -7.77 -8.28 -4.94
N GLY A 265 -6.95 -9.30 -4.79
CA GLY A 265 -6.63 -10.23 -5.87
C GLY A 265 -7.76 -11.19 -6.17
N THR A 266 -7.68 -11.89 -7.29
CA THR A 266 -8.75 -12.80 -7.74
C THR A 266 -8.72 -14.18 -7.07
N PHE A 267 -7.72 -14.47 -6.24
CA PHE A 267 -7.57 -15.77 -5.56
C PHE A 267 -7.04 -15.58 -4.14
N VAL A 268 -7.52 -16.41 -3.21
CA VAL A 268 -6.91 -16.60 -1.89
C VAL A 268 -5.78 -17.61 -2.06
N SER A 269 -4.56 -17.23 -1.68
CA SER A 269 -3.40 -18.11 -1.70
C SER A 269 -3.42 -19.06 -0.49
N ILE A 270 -2.47 -20.00 -0.41
CA ILE A 270 -2.27 -20.80 0.82
C ILE A 270 -1.91 -19.93 2.03
N SER A 271 -1.40 -18.72 1.79
CA SER A 271 -1.00 -17.75 2.80
C SER A 271 -2.09 -16.75 3.13
N GLY A 272 -3.29 -16.83 2.52
CA GLY A 272 -4.38 -15.89 2.74
C GLY A 272 -4.71 -15.01 1.54
N SER A 273 -5.37 -13.89 1.79
CA SER A 273 -5.77 -12.88 0.80
C SER A 273 -4.58 -12.40 0.00
N THR A 274 -4.81 -12.15 -1.29
CA THR A 274 -3.83 -11.48 -2.13
C THR A 274 -4.33 -10.09 -2.45
N ILE A 275 -3.41 -9.15 -2.61
CA ILE A 275 -3.69 -7.76 -2.93
C ILE A 275 -3.04 -7.40 -4.24
N SER A 276 -3.76 -6.64 -5.07
CA SER A 276 -3.24 -6.17 -6.33
C SER A 276 -2.08 -5.19 -6.12
N ASN A 277 -1.06 -5.28 -6.94
CA ASN A 277 0.11 -4.42 -6.92
C ASN A 277 0.66 -4.26 -8.32
N VAL A 278 1.39 -3.18 -8.56
CA VAL A 278 2.11 -2.97 -9.81
C VAL A 278 3.52 -3.53 -9.62
N VAL A 279 3.84 -4.64 -10.28
CA VAL A 279 5.16 -5.28 -10.25
C VAL A 279 5.71 -5.38 -11.66
N TRP A 280 7.04 -5.39 -11.73
CA TRP A 280 7.75 -5.77 -12.93
C TRP A 280 8.50 -7.09 -12.69
N GLU A 281 8.08 -8.15 -13.39
CA GLU A 281 8.69 -9.47 -13.24
C GLU A 281 9.89 -9.68 -14.18
N PRO A 282 10.97 -10.32 -13.68
CA PRO A 282 11.99 -11.03 -14.46
C PRO A 282 11.37 -12.07 -15.40
N GLY A 283 10.92 -11.62 -16.57
CA GLY A 283 10.35 -12.51 -17.58
C GLY A 283 9.10 -12.02 -18.31
N ASP A 284 8.82 -10.70 -18.36
CA ASP A 284 8.67 -9.98 -19.65
C ASP A 284 7.62 -8.83 -19.69
N GLU A 285 6.75 -8.63 -18.70
CA GLU A 285 5.61 -7.70 -18.86
C GLU A 285 5.27 -6.87 -17.61
N LEU A 286 4.96 -5.59 -17.80
CA LEU A 286 4.38 -4.70 -16.80
C LEU A 286 2.88 -5.02 -16.69
N LYS A 287 2.45 -5.55 -15.54
CA LYS A 287 1.05 -5.88 -15.30
C LYS A 287 0.71 -5.79 -13.82
N PRO A 288 -0.58 -5.59 -13.48
CA PRO A 288 -1.04 -5.82 -12.13
C PRO A 288 -0.82 -7.27 -11.74
N TYR A 289 -0.27 -7.48 -10.56
CA TYR A 289 -0.02 -8.79 -9.97
C TYR A 289 -0.73 -8.89 -8.63
N HIS A 290 -0.91 -10.10 -8.11
CA HIS A 290 -1.52 -10.32 -6.80
C HIS A 290 -0.49 -10.95 -5.88
N SER A 291 -0.13 -10.23 -4.82
CA SER A 291 0.84 -10.69 -3.82
C SER A 291 0.14 -10.90 -2.48
N PRO A 292 0.61 -11.83 -1.63
CA PRO A 292 0.16 -11.92 -0.23
C PRO A 292 0.31 -10.56 0.47
N CYS A 293 -0.69 -10.18 1.29
CA CYS A 293 -0.72 -8.85 1.93
C CYS A 293 0.44 -8.61 2.90
N GLU A 294 1.02 -9.67 3.46
CA GLU A 294 2.14 -9.64 4.41
C GLU A 294 3.52 -9.43 3.75
N MET A 295 3.58 -9.30 2.42
CA MET A 295 4.86 -9.11 1.71
C MET A 295 5.44 -7.70 1.98
N GLU A 296 6.69 -7.64 2.44
CA GLU A 296 7.34 -6.38 2.86
C GLU A 296 8.12 -5.67 1.74
N ASP A 297 8.29 -6.29 0.56
CA ASP A 297 9.13 -5.77 -0.54
C ASP A 297 8.42 -4.75 -1.45
N LYS A 298 7.26 -4.27 -1.02
CA LYS A 298 6.39 -3.34 -1.74
C LYS A 298 6.35 -2.01 -1.03
N GLY A 299 6.10 -0.96 -1.80
CA GLY A 299 5.91 0.37 -1.26
C GLY A 299 4.51 0.94 -1.41
N VAL A 300 4.32 2.07 -0.76
CA VAL A 300 3.09 2.85 -0.74
C VAL A 300 3.26 4.04 -1.66
N ARG A 301 2.33 4.18 -2.61
CA ARG A 301 2.26 5.31 -3.53
C ARG A 301 0.92 6.02 -3.32
N PRO A 302 0.84 6.97 -2.37
CA PRO A 302 -0.42 7.62 -2.01
C PRO A 302 -1.02 8.42 -3.17
N ALA A 303 -2.34 8.46 -3.20
CA ALA A 303 -3.16 9.34 -4.02
C ALA A 303 -4.10 10.18 -3.14
N ILE A 304 -4.40 11.40 -3.58
CA ILE A 304 -5.31 12.33 -2.90
C ILE A 304 -6.16 13.08 -3.92
N TRP A 305 -7.38 13.42 -3.53
CA TRP A 305 -8.16 14.45 -4.23
C TRP A 305 -8.00 15.77 -3.51
N ILE A 306 -7.72 16.84 -4.25
CA ILE A 306 -7.62 18.20 -3.72
C ILE A 306 -8.61 19.12 -4.40
N ALA A 307 -9.19 20.06 -3.66
CA ALA A 307 -10.00 21.12 -4.23
C ALA A 307 -9.12 22.09 -5.04
N VAL A 308 -9.58 22.47 -6.23
CA VAL A 308 -8.89 23.45 -7.08
C VAL A 308 -9.86 24.55 -7.51
N ASP A 309 -9.35 25.76 -7.68
CA ASP A 309 -10.18 26.86 -8.17
C ASP A 309 -10.59 26.62 -9.62
N THR A 310 -11.90 26.58 -9.86
CA THR A 310 -12.47 26.51 -11.21
C THR A 310 -12.47 27.88 -11.92
N THR A 311 -11.66 28.83 -11.49
CA THR A 311 -11.62 30.17 -12.09
C THR A 311 -10.81 30.19 -13.38
N SER A 312 -11.23 29.43 -14.40
CA SER A 312 -11.02 29.67 -15.84
C SER A 312 -11.62 28.54 -16.69
N ALA A 313 -12.83 28.77 -17.21
CA ALA A 313 -13.30 28.27 -18.50
C ALA A 313 -14.31 29.28 -19.09
#